data_AF-A0A7R9W9E6-F1
#
_entry.id   AF-A0A7R9W9E6-F1
#
_cell.length_a   1.000
_cell.length_b   1.000
_cell.length_c   1.000
_cell.angle_alpha   90.00
_cell.angle_beta   90.00
_cell.angle_gamma   90.00
#
_symmetry.space_group_name_H-M   'P 1'
#
loop_
_entity.id
_entity.type
_entity.pdbx_description
1 polymer ?
#
loop_
_entity_poly.entity_id
_entity_poly.type
_entity_poly.pdbx_seq_one_letter_code
_entity_poly.pdbx_strand_id
1 'polypeptide(L)'
;KMVNEASQWETRLDHVLRPDQSDSSSLSESFDRNNVLAAVEQLASDARVLSLRPRSLVLLEARIEKARVLRNRIRDMRQSENREGSENKKLIASLVREANKVDLIFPELTMLTEVHEAAQGWTDRAAIAVRSRISLSELEDLVDRGDTMPVNLSDLLEKLRSRVAQANSWKSRLQEKVRAVGEDGIAIHLD
;
A
#
# COMPACT_ATOMS: atom_id res chain seq x y z
N LYS A 1 -17.31 24.81 -35.54
CA LYS A 1 -17.61 23.46 -35.00
C LYS A 1 -16.39 22.85 -34.32
N MET A 2 -15.29 22.59 -35.04
CA MET A 2 -14.06 22.00 -34.48
C MET A 2 -13.45 22.76 -33.29
N VAL A 3 -13.47 24.10 -33.30
CA VAL A 3 -12.97 24.91 -32.18
C VAL A 3 -13.78 24.67 -30.90
N ASN A 4 -15.11 24.55 -31.01
CA ASN A 4 -15.98 24.28 -29.86
C ASN A 4 -15.73 22.85 -29.32
N GLU A 5 -15.57 21.87 -30.21
CA GLU A 5 -15.25 20.49 -29.84
C GLU A 5 -13.88 20.39 -29.14
N ALA A 6 -12.88 21.13 -29.61
CA ALA A 6 -11.57 21.20 -28.97
C ALA A 6 -11.64 21.82 -27.56
N SER A 7 -12.37 22.93 -27.41
CA SER A 7 -12.57 23.55 -26.09
C SER A 7 -13.31 22.63 -25.11
N GLN A 8 -14.35 21.94 -25.57
CA GLN A 8 -15.06 20.96 -24.75
C GLN A 8 -14.15 19.80 -24.32
N TRP A 9 -13.28 19.32 -25.23
CA TRP A 9 -12.30 18.29 -24.89
C TRP A 9 -11.31 18.75 -23.82
N GLU A 10 -10.81 19.99 -23.89
CA GLU A 10 -9.92 20.54 -22.86
C GLU A 10 -10.62 20.69 -21.52
N THR A 11 -11.89 21.11 -21.49
CA THR A 11 -12.69 21.15 -20.26
C THR A 11 -12.89 19.75 -19.66
N ARG A 12 -13.17 18.75 -20.49
CA ARG A 12 -13.28 17.35 -20.03
C ARG A 12 -11.95 16.85 -19.47
N LEU A 13 -10.84 17.17 -20.13
CA LEU A 13 -9.51 16.79 -19.66
C LEU A 13 -9.20 17.42 -18.30
N ASP A 14 -9.47 18.71 -18.11
CA ASP A 14 -9.22 19.40 -16.84
C ASP A 14 -10.08 18.78 -15.71
N HIS A 15 -11.34 18.47 -15.99
CA HIS A 15 -12.23 17.79 -15.03
C HIS A 15 -11.72 16.39 -14.65
N VAL A 16 -11.19 15.62 -15.60
CA VAL A 16 -10.65 14.28 -15.32
C VAL A 16 -9.35 14.34 -14.52
N LEU A 17 -8.50 15.33 -14.75
CA LEU A 17 -7.23 15.49 -14.05
C LEU A 17 -7.37 16.15 -12.67
N ARG A 18 -8.46 16.90 -12.43
CA ARG A 18 -8.69 17.65 -11.18
C ARG A 18 -10.09 17.41 -10.60
N PRO A 19 -10.41 16.16 -10.22
CA PRO A 19 -11.74 15.83 -9.70
C PRO A 19 -12.10 16.61 -8.42
N ASP A 20 -11.11 16.97 -7.59
CA ASP A 20 -11.32 17.61 -6.29
C ASP A 20 -11.60 19.12 -6.36
N GLN A 21 -11.46 19.76 -7.52
CA GLN A 21 -11.66 21.21 -7.68
C GLN A 21 -12.99 21.58 -8.31
N SER A 22 -13.80 20.60 -8.70
CA SER A 22 -15.07 20.83 -9.39
C SER A 22 -16.24 20.68 -8.43
N ASP A 23 -16.72 21.80 -7.87
CA ASP A 23 -18.01 21.90 -7.12
C ASP A 23 -19.26 21.65 -8.00
N SER A 24 -19.06 21.12 -9.21
CA SER A 24 -20.08 20.88 -10.22
C SER A 24 -20.90 19.62 -9.89
N SER A 25 -21.95 19.79 -9.09
CA SER A 25 -22.88 18.71 -8.70
C SER A 25 -23.80 18.19 -9.84
N SER A 26 -23.59 18.57 -11.12
CA SER A 26 -24.66 18.44 -12.13
C SER A 26 -24.54 17.34 -13.19
N LEU A 27 -23.44 16.58 -13.28
CA LEU A 27 -23.30 15.51 -14.29
C LEU A 27 -22.51 14.32 -13.74
N SER A 28 -23.12 13.52 -12.86
CA SER A 28 -22.54 12.25 -12.40
C SER A 28 -22.85 11.12 -13.40
N GLU A 29 -22.20 11.14 -14.56
CA GLU A 29 -21.77 9.84 -15.11
C GLU A 29 -20.83 9.23 -14.07
N SER A 30 -21.02 7.96 -13.71
CA SER A 30 -20.26 7.25 -12.70
C SER A 30 -18.80 7.11 -13.14
N PHE A 31 -18.03 8.18 -12.98
CA PHE A 31 -16.61 8.18 -13.25
C PHE A 31 -15.95 7.33 -12.18
N ASP A 32 -15.47 6.15 -12.55
CA ASP A 32 -14.71 5.31 -11.64
C ASP A 32 -13.37 5.99 -11.34
N ARG A 33 -13.31 6.65 -10.18
CA ARG A 33 -12.11 7.34 -9.68
C ARG A 33 -10.90 6.40 -9.60
N ASN A 34 -11.12 5.09 -9.55
CA ASN A 34 -10.03 4.11 -9.50
C ASN A 34 -9.43 3.83 -10.89
N ASN A 35 -10.00 4.36 -11.97
CA ASN A 35 -9.56 4.09 -13.34
C ASN A 35 -9.42 5.34 -14.21
N VAL A 36 -8.84 6.41 -13.64
CA VAL A 36 -8.54 7.66 -14.36
C VAL A 36 -7.74 7.40 -15.64
N LEU A 37 -6.79 6.46 -15.59
CA LEU A 37 -5.97 6.10 -16.77
C LEU A 37 -6.83 5.66 -17.97
N ALA A 38 -7.82 4.79 -17.78
CA ALA A 38 -8.66 4.33 -18.89
C ALA A 38 -9.51 5.47 -19.48
N ALA A 39 -10.03 6.36 -18.64
CA ALA A 39 -10.77 7.53 -19.10
C ALA A 39 -9.89 8.50 -19.89
N VAL A 40 -8.66 8.73 -19.43
CA VAL A 40 -7.67 9.56 -20.13
C VAL A 40 -7.25 8.94 -21.46
N GLU A 41 -7.12 7.62 -21.54
CA GLU A 41 -6.87 6.89 -22.78
C GLU A 41 -8.03 7.02 -23.78
N GLN A 42 -9.27 6.97 -23.29
CA GLN A 42 -10.45 7.21 -24.12
C GLN A 42 -10.48 8.66 -24.63
N LEU A 43 -10.22 9.65 -23.77
CA LEU A 43 -10.14 11.06 -24.16
C LEU A 43 -9.04 11.30 -25.22
N ALA A 44 -7.88 10.68 -25.07
CA ALA A 44 -6.81 10.77 -26.08
C ALA A 44 -7.23 10.13 -27.41
N SER A 45 -7.98 9.02 -27.36
CA SER A 45 -8.52 8.36 -28.55
C SER A 45 -9.56 9.24 -29.26
N ASP A 46 -10.49 9.83 -28.51
CA ASP A 46 -11.49 10.78 -29.02
C ASP A 46 -10.82 11.97 -29.75
N ALA A 47 -9.76 12.55 -29.16
CA ALA A 47 -9.02 13.66 -29.75
C ALA A 47 -8.36 13.31 -31.09
N ARG A 48 -7.85 12.08 -31.21
CA ARG A 48 -7.26 11.58 -32.48
C ARG A 48 -8.30 11.46 -33.57
N VAL A 49 -9.51 11.00 -33.25
CA VAL A 49 -10.63 10.93 -34.22
C VAL A 49 -10.98 12.33 -34.74
N LEU A 50 -10.94 13.33 -33.85
CA LEU A 50 -11.17 14.74 -34.20
C LEU A 50 -9.99 15.39 -34.94
N SER A 51 -8.89 14.66 -35.19
CA SER A 51 -7.65 15.16 -35.81
C SER A 51 -7.07 16.39 -35.10
N LEU A 52 -7.35 16.52 -33.80
CA LEU A 52 -6.85 17.61 -32.99
C LEU A 52 -5.39 17.31 -32.64
N ARG A 53 -4.48 18.26 -32.86
CA ARG A 53 -3.09 18.20 -32.37
C ARG A 53 -2.76 19.33 -31.39
N PRO A 54 -3.54 19.50 -30.31
CA PRO A 54 -3.21 20.51 -29.33
C PRO A 54 -1.98 20.05 -28.54
N ARG A 55 -1.21 21.01 -28.04
CA ARG A 55 -0.04 20.73 -27.19
C ARG A 55 -0.41 19.88 -25.96
N SER A 56 -1.63 20.07 -25.44
CA SER A 56 -2.22 19.30 -24.35
C SER A 56 -2.34 17.80 -24.69
N LEU A 57 -2.69 17.42 -25.92
CA LEU A 57 -2.76 16.02 -26.34
C LEU A 57 -1.38 15.36 -26.32
N VAL A 58 -0.35 16.03 -26.84
CA VAL A 58 1.03 15.49 -26.84
C VAL A 58 1.52 15.24 -25.42
N LEU A 59 1.24 16.17 -24.50
CA LEU A 59 1.57 16.01 -23.08
C LEU A 59 0.78 14.88 -22.43
N LEU A 60 -0.50 14.73 -22.77
CA LEU A 60 -1.37 13.66 -22.28
C LEU A 60 -0.88 12.29 -22.73
N GLU A 61 -0.57 12.13 -24.01
CA GLU A 61 -0.03 10.89 -24.58
C GLU A 61 1.29 10.49 -23.91
N ALA A 62 2.18 11.45 -23.67
CA ALA A 62 3.42 11.20 -22.95
C ALA A 62 3.17 10.75 -21.48
N ARG A 63 2.13 11.25 -20.82
CA ARG A 63 1.74 10.80 -19.47
C ARG A 63 1.11 9.41 -19.49
N ILE A 64 0.22 9.14 -20.44
CA ILE A 64 -0.39 7.81 -20.66
C ILE A 64 0.70 6.76 -20.86
N GLU A 65 1.68 7.05 -21.70
CA GLU A 65 2.77 6.09 -21.98
C GLU A 65 3.59 5.79 -20.73
N LYS A 66 3.95 6.83 -19.95
CA LYS A 66 4.62 6.64 -18.65
C LYS A 66 3.77 5.80 -17.69
N ALA A 67 2.46 6.05 -17.64
CA ALA A 67 1.55 5.29 -16.79
C ALA A 67 1.47 3.81 -17.21
N ARG A 68 1.46 3.51 -18.51
CA ARG A 68 1.48 2.14 -19.05
C ARG A 68 2.75 1.40 -18.70
N VAL A 69 3.91 2.04 -18.91
CA VAL A 69 5.22 1.47 -18.52
C VAL A 69 5.24 1.18 -17.02
N LEU A 70 4.77 2.12 -16.21
CA LEU A 70 4.69 1.95 -14.76
C LEU A 70 3.73 0.81 -14.36
N ARG A 71 2.52 0.75 -14.94
CA ARG A 71 1.54 -0.33 -14.72
C ARG A 71 2.16 -1.69 -15.04
N ASN A 72 2.84 -1.83 -16.17
CA ASN A 72 3.49 -3.08 -16.55
C ASN A 72 4.59 -3.46 -15.54
N ARG A 73 5.43 -2.51 -15.13
CA ARG A 73 6.47 -2.73 -14.12
C ARG A 73 5.88 -3.16 -12.76
N ILE A 74 4.75 -2.60 -12.34
CA ILE A 74 4.03 -3.01 -11.12
C ILE A 74 3.51 -4.45 -11.26
N ARG A 75 2.95 -4.80 -12.42
CA ARG A 75 2.47 -6.16 -12.70
C ARG A 75 3.62 -7.17 -12.71
N ASP A 76 4.73 -6.85 -13.37
CA ASP A 76 5.92 -7.70 -13.44
C ASP A 76 6.51 -7.93 -12.04
N MET A 77 6.60 -6.87 -11.24
CA MET A 77 7.04 -6.94 -9.85
C MET A 77 6.15 -7.88 -9.02
N ARG A 78 4.82 -7.75 -9.11
CA ARG A 78 3.88 -8.65 -8.45
C ARG A 78 4.00 -10.12 -8.90
N GLN A 79 4.31 -10.35 -10.18
CA GLN A 79 4.55 -11.71 -10.68
C GLN A 79 5.90 -12.28 -10.19
N SER A 80 6.90 -11.42 -10.02
CA SER A 80 8.22 -11.78 -9.53
C SER A 80 8.29 -11.97 -8.01
N GLU A 81 7.36 -11.40 -7.25
CA GLU A 81 7.26 -11.51 -5.78
C GLU A 81 7.20 -12.97 -5.30
N ASN A 82 6.71 -13.88 -6.16
CA ASN A 82 6.73 -15.33 -5.93
C ASN A 82 8.13 -15.97 -6.00
N ARG A 83 9.21 -15.24 -6.33
CA ARG A 83 10.53 -15.81 -6.67
C ARG A 83 11.69 -15.43 -5.73
N GLU A 84 11.40 -14.98 -4.51
CA GLU A 84 12.39 -14.63 -3.47
C GLU A 84 13.13 -13.28 -3.69
N GLY A 85 13.10 -12.40 -2.68
CA GLY A 85 13.99 -11.24 -2.67
C GLY A 85 13.65 -10.17 -1.62
N SER A 86 14.61 -9.87 -0.74
CA SER A 86 14.51 -8.85 0.31
C SER A 86 14.51 -7.39 -0.19
N GLU A 87 14.58 -7.18 -1.50
CA GLU A 87 14.64 -5.84 -2.09
C GLU A 87 13.26 -5.18 -2.34
N ASN A 88 12.17 -5.89 -2.06
CA ASN A 88 10.82 -5.47 -2.44
C ASN A 88 10.40 -4.11 -1.85
N LYS A 89 10.73 -3.82 -0.59
CA LYS A 89 10.30 -2.57 0.08
C LYS A 89 10.86 -1.30 -0.58
N LYS A 90 12.14 -1.31 -0.98
CA LYS A 90 12.77 -0.15 -1.63
C LYS A 90 12.21 0.06 -3.04
N LEU A 91 11.94 -1.03 -3.75
CA LEU A 91 11.33 -1.00 -5.08
C LEU A 91 9.89 -0.47 -5.03
N ILE A 92 9.07 -0.93 -4.08
CA ILE A 92 7.70 -0.41 -3.89
C ILE A 92 7.75 1.10 -3.63
N ALA A 93 8.61 1.55 -2.73
CA ALA A 93 8.75 2.97 -2.42
C ALA A 93 9.22 3.80 -3.64
N SER A 94 10.08 3.25 -4.51
CA SER A 94 10.50 3.95 -5.73
C SER A 94 9.37 4.01 -6.77
N LEU A 95 8.60 2.93 -6.93
CA LEU A 95 7.45 2.87 -7.82
C LEU A 95 6.34 3.84 -7.40
N VAL A 96 6.02 3.93 -6.10
CA VAL A 96 5.05 4.92 -5.58
C VAL A 96 5.51 6.35 -5.86
N ARG A 97 6.82 6.65 -5.69
CA ARG A 97 7.36 7.97 -6.04
C ARG A 97 7.32 8.27 -7.54
N GLU A 98 7.58 7.28 -8.38
CA GLU A 98 7.44 7.41 -9.84
C GLU A 98 5.98 7.67 -10.22
N ALA A 99 5.04 6.96 -9.59
CA ALA A 99 3.61 7.12 -9.80
C ALA A 99 3.11 8.53 -9.46
N ASN A 100 3.55 9.08 -8.32
CA ASN A 100 3.22 10.44 -7.91
C ASN A 100 3.71 11.51 -8.90
N LYS A 101 4.68 11.20 -9.78
CA LYS A 101 5.12 12.10 -10.86
C LYS A 101 4.27 11.99 -12.12
N VAL A 102 3.62 10.85 -12.33
CA VAL A 102 2.74 10.61 -13.48
C VAL A 102 1.38 11.26 -13.26
N ASP A 103 0.94 11.34 -12.00
CA ASP A 103 -0.31 12.01 -11.59
C ASP A 103 -1.54 11.41 -12.29
N LEU A 104 -1.55 10.08 -12.42
CA LEU A 104 -2.66 9.31 -12.98
C LEU A 104 -2.95 8.12 -12.06
N ILE A 105 -4.22 7.98 -11.68
CA ILE A 105 -4.68 6.90 -10.80
C ILE A 105 -5.15 5.71 -11.65
N PHE A 106 -4.74 4.53 -11.23
CA PHE A 106 -5.17 3.26 -11.82
C PHE A 106 -5.13 2.14 -10.77
N PRO A 107 -5.87 1.04 -10.95
CA PRO A 107 -6.08 0.05 -9.89
C PRO A 107 -4.78 -0.55 -9.33
N GLU A 108 -3.81 -0.85 -10.21
CA GLU A 108 -2.54 -1.42 -9.78
C GLU A 108 -1.73 -0.46 -8.89
N LEU A 109 -1.83 0.85 -9.13
CA LEU A 109 -1.18 1.85 -8.31
C LEU A 109 -1.86 1.99 -6.95
N THR A 110 -3.20 1.97 -6.90
CA THR A 110 -3.95 2.02 -5.65
C THR A 110 -3.56 0.86 -4.74
N MET A 111 -3.56 -0.36 -5.28
CA MET A 111 -3.12 -1.55 -4.55
C MET A 111 -1.67 -1.43 -4.05
N LEU A 112 -0.77 -0.93 -4.89
CA LEU A 112 0.63 -0.74 -4.52
C LEU A 112 0.79 0.28 -3.37
N THR A 113 0.02 1.36 -3.42
CA THR A 113 0.05 2.43 -2.42
C THR A 113 -0.49 1.92 -1.09
N GLU A 114 -1.60 1.18 -1.09
CA GLU A 114 -2.14 0.53 0.10
C GLU A 114 -1.14 -0.43 0.76
N VAL A 115 -0.47 -1.26 -0.05
CA VAL A 115 0.60 -2.16 0.43
C VAL A 115 1.76 -1.36 1.03
N HIS A 116 2.17 -0.28 0.37
CA HIS A 116 3.24 0.58 0.85
C HIS A 116 2.92 1.22 2.19
N GLU A 117 1.72 1.81 2.33
CA GLU A 117 1.26 2.45 3.55
C GLU A 117 1.09 1.45 4.70
N ALA A 118 0.49 0.28 4.43
CA ALA A 118 0.36 -0.79 5.41
C ALA A 118 1.73 -1.26 5.90
N ALA A 119 2.68 -1.50 4.98
CA ALA A 119 4.05 -1.87 5.30
C ALA A 119 4.77 -0.80 6.12
N GLN A 120 4.60 0.48 5.78
CA GLN A 120 5.19 1.59 6.51
C GLN A 120 4.61 1.70 7.92
N GLY A 121 3.29 1.72 8.06
CA GLY A 121 2.62 1.78 9.35
C GLY A 121 2.97 0.59 10.26
N TRP A 122 3.08 -0.61 9.70
CA TRP A 122 3.58 -1.77 10.44
C TRP A 122 5.05 -1.60 10.85
N THR A 123 5.92 -1.12 9.93
CA THR A 123 7.34 -0.89 10.23
C THR A 123 7.49 0.07 11.42
N ASP A 124 6.73 1.16 11.41
CA ASP A 124 6.78 2.18 12.46
C ASP A 124 6.31 1.61 13.80
N ARG A 125 5.19 0.86 13.81
CA ARG A 125 4.70 0.19 15.02
C ARG A 125 5.68 -0.87 15.53
N ALA A 126 6.25 -1.69 14.65
CA ALA A 126 7.25 -2.70 14.98
C ALA A 126 8.52 -2.07 15.56
N ALA A 127 8.99 -0.96 14.98
CA ALA A 127 10.17 -0.25 15.47
C ALA A 127 9.96 0.34 16.87
N ILE A 128 8.74 0.77 17.20
CA ILE A 128 8.35 1.20 18.56
C ILE A 128 8.29 -0.02 19.48
N ALA A 129 7.64 -1.10 19.08
CA ALA A 129 7.50 -2.33 19.84
C ALA A 129 8.85 -2.94 20.25
N VAL A 130 9.83 -2.95 19.33
CA VAL A 130 11.19 -3.45 19.58
C VAL A 130 11.92 -2.65 20.67
N ARG A 131 11.59 -1.38 20.89
CA ARG A 131 12.27 -0.50 21.87
C ARG A 131 11.47 -0.22 23.13
N SER A 132 10.17 -0.50 23.12
CA SER A 132 9.27 -0.20 24.23
C SER A 132 8.80 -1.47 24.96
N ARG A 133 8.15 -1.26 26.11
CA ARG A 133 7.40 -2.30 26.82
C ARG A 133 6.00 -2.32 26.25
N ILE A 134 5.65 -3.42 25.59
CA ILE A 134 4.31 -3.69 25.11
C ILE A 134 3.87 -5.07 25.59
N SER A 135 2.57 -5.36 25.50
CA SER A 135 2.03 -6.65 25.94
C SER A 135 2.54 -7.79 25.05
N LEU A 136 2.59 -9.01 25.59
CA LEU A 136 2.96 -10.20 24.80
C LEU A 136 1.96 -10.45 23.66
N SER A 137 0.66 -10.31 23.94
CA SER A 137 -0.40 -10.44 22.92
C SER A 137 -0.17 -9.47 21.75
N GLU A 138 0.18 -8.20 22.05
CA GLU A 138 0.43 -7.23 21.00
C GLU A 138 1.71 -7.54 20.19
N LEU A 139 2.74 -8.12 20.83
CA LEU A 139 3.93 -8.60 20.10
C LEU A 139 3.56 -9.74 19.15
N GLU A 140 2.75 -10.69 19.59
CA GLU A 140 2.27 -11.82 18.80
C GLU A 140 1.43 -11.32 17.61
N ASP A 141 0.47 -10.41 17.84
CA ASP A 141 -0.33 -9.78 16.78
C ASP A 141 0.55 -9.06 15.74
N LEU A 142 1.63 -8.40 16.18
CA LEU A 142 2.56 -7.73 15.27
C LEU A 142 3.36 -8.70 14.42
N VAL A 143 3.79 -9.84 14.99
CA VAL A 143 4.46 -10.91 14.23
C VAL A 143 3.50 -11.47 13.19
N ASP A 144 2.30 -11.85 13.61
CA ASP A 144 1.29 -12.45 12.72
C ASP A 144 0.94 -11.52 11.56
N ARG A 145 0.66 -10.24 11.84
CA ARG A 145 0.42 -9.25 10.79
C ARG A 145 1.61 -9.11 9.85
N GLY A 146 2.83 -9.08 10.38
CA GLY A 146 4.03 -8.91 9.56
C GLY A 146 4.28 -10.12 8.65
N ASP A 147 3.97 -11.33 9.12
CA ASP A 147 4.08 -12.56 8.34
C ASP A 147 3.06 -12.64 7.19
N THR A 148 1.91 -11.98 7.32
CA THR A 148 0.90 -11.90 6.25
C THR A 148 1.17 -10.80 5.22
N MET A 149 2.16 -9.93 5.43
CA MET A 149 2.43 -8.84 4.49
C MET A 149 3.15 -9.33 3.23
N PRO A 150 2.80 -8.81 2.05
CA PRO A 150 3.48 -9.18 0.79
C PRO A 150 4.90 -8.59 0.70
N VAL A 151 5.33 -7.77 1.66
CA VAL A 151 6.64 -7.13 1.68
C VAL A 151 7.62 -7.87 2.57
N ASN A 152 8.90 -7.91 2.18
CA ASN A 152 9.93 -8.44 3.06
C ASN A 152 10.18 -7.50 4.25
N LEU A 153 9.94 -8.02 5.46
CA LEU A 153 10.10 -7.35 6.74
C LEU A 153 11.00 -8.15 7.72
N SER A 154 11.85 -9.04 7.20
CA SER A 154 12.65 -10.02 7.95
C SER A 154 13.38 -9.41 9.14
N ASP A 155 14.08 -8.28 8.94
CA ASP A 155 14.95 -7.68 9.95
C ASP A 155 14.20 -7.26 11.23
N LEU A 156 12.95 -6.80 11.10
CA LEU A 156 12.11 -6.42 12.23
C LEU A 156 11.32 -7.63 12.75
N LEU A 157 10.84 -8.49 11.85
CA LEU A 157 10.13 -9.72 12.22
C LEU A 157 10.98 -10.64 13.10
N GLU A 158 12.25 -10.86 12.74
CA GLU A 158 13.17 -11.68 13.53
C GLU A 158 13.38 -11.12 14.95
N LYS A 159 13.50 -9.79 15.07
CA LYS A 159 13.62 -9.12 16.38
C LYS A 159 12.35 -9.28 17.21
N LEU A 160 11.19 -9.13 16.60
CA LEU A 160 9.90 -9.33 17.28
C LEU A 160 9.74 -10.79 17.72
N ARG A 161 10.00 -11.76 16.84
CA ARG A 161 9.97 -13.20 17.15
C ARG A 161 10.91 -13.57 18.28
N SER A 162 12.13 -13.03 18.30
CA SER A 162 13.08 -13.23 19.40
C SER A 162 12.51 -12.73 20.74
N ARG A 163 11.85 -11.56 20.74
CA ARG A 163 11.19 -11.03 21.95
C ARG A 163 10.00 -11.87 22.39
N VAL A 164 9.17 -12.36 21.46
CA VAL A 164 8.07 -13.29 21.76
C VAL A 164 8.62 -14.57 22.40
N ALA A 165 9.67 -15.15 21.82
CA ALA A 165 10.30 -16.35 22.36
C ALA A 165 10.86 -16.14 23.79
N GLN A 166 11.51 -15.00 24.04
CA GLN A 166 11.99 -14.64 25.37
C GLN A 166 10.85 -14.47 26.38
N ALA A 167 9.77 -13.76 26.00
CA ALA A 167 8.62 -13.54 26.86
C ALA A 167 7.90 -14.86 27.20
N ASN A 168 7.74 -15.75 26.22
CA ASN A 168 7.17 -17.08 26.44
C ASN A 168 8.05 -17.95 27.35
N SER A 169 9.38 -17.92 27.18
CA SER A 169 10.30 -18.61 28.10
C SER A 169 10.16 -18.13 29.54
N TRP A 170 10.06 -16.81 29.74
CA TRP A 170 9.83 -16.22 31.06
C TRP A 170 8.48 -16.62 31.65
N LYS A 171 7.40 -16.58 30.85
CA LYS A 171 6.06 -17.02 31.25
C LYS A 171 6.07 -18.47 31.73
N SER A 172 6.70 -19.37 31.00
CA SER A 172 6.80 -20.79 31.38
C SER A 172 7.56 -20.98 32.70
N ARG A 173 8.70 -20.30 32.89
CA ARG A 173 9.47 -20.36 34.15
C ARG A 173 8.66 -19.83 35.33
N LEU A 174 7.89 -18.75 35.13
CA LEU A 174 7.04 -18.20 36.17
C LEU A 174 5.91 -19.16 36.54
N GLN A 175 5.26 -19.78 35.55
CA GLN A 175 4.21 -20.78 35.77
C GLN A 175 4.73 -22.00 36.52
N GLU A 176 5.93 -22.48 36.19
CA GLU A 176 6.61 -23.56 36.91
C GLU A 176 6.84 -23.21 38.38
N LYS A 177 7.37 -22.01 38.66
CA LYS A 177 7.59 -21.54 40.03
C LYS A 177 6.30 -21.34 40.83
N VAL A 178 5.25 -20.80 40.20
CA VAL A 178 3.94 -20.64 40.84
C VAL A 178 3.31 -21.99 41.19
N ARG A 179 3.46 -22.99 40.31
CA ARG A 179 2.99 -24.36 40.58
C ARG A 179 3.71 -24.99 41.77
N ALA A 180 5.04 -24.90 41.81
CA ALA A 180 5.85 -25.46 42.90
C ALA A 180 5.45 -24.87 44.26
N VAL A 181 5.22 -23.55 44.34
CA VAL A 181 4.77 -22.90 45.59
C VAL A 181 3.36 -23.32 45.99
N GLY A 182 2.47 -23.54 45.02
CA GLY A 182 1.10 -24.02 45.27
C GLY A 182 1.06 -25.44 45.82
N GLU A 183 1.99 -26.30 45.42
CA GLU A 183 2.10 -27.68 45.92
C GLU A 183 2.67 -27.72 47.36
N ASP A 184 3.67 -26.89 47.66
CA ASP A 184 4.25 -26.81 49.01
C ASP A 184 3.33 -26.11 50.04
N GLY A 185 2.47 -25.18 49.59
CA GLY A 185 1.59 -24.37 50.45
C GLY A 185 0.33 -25.08 50.96
N ILE A 186 -0.04 -26.24 50.41
CA ILE A 186 -1.23 -27.01 50.84
C ILE A 186 -0.88 -28.02 51.95
N ALA A 187 0.41 -28.28 52.21
CA ALA A 187 0.87 -29.23 53.23
C ALA A 187 0.91 -28.68 54.67
N ILE A 188 0.15 -27.62 54.99
CA ILE A 188 0.13 -27.06 56.35
C ILE A 188 -1.04 -27.66 57.14
N HIS A 189 -0.72 -28.72 57.88
CA HIS A 189 -1.34 -29.26 59.10
C HIS A 189 -2.87 -29.18 59.24
N LEU A 190 -3.52 -30.34 59.04
CA LEU A 190 -4.69 -30.75 59.80
C LEU A 190 -4.22 -31.72 60.89
N ASP A 191 -3.88 -31.19 62.05
CA ASP A 191 -3.83 -31.93 63.33
C ASP A 191 -5.00 -31.47 64.20
#